data_AF-A0A521FI60-F1
#
_entry.id   AF-A0A521FI60-F1
#
_cell.length_a   1.000
_cell.length_b   1.000
_cell.length_c   1.000
_cell.angle_alpha   90.00
_cell.angle_beta   90.00
_cell.angle_gamma   90.00
#
_symmetry.space_group_name_H-M   'P 1'
#
loop_
_entity.id
_entity.type
_entity.pdbx_description
1 polymer ?
#
loop_
_entity_poly.entity_id
_entity_poly.type
_entity_poly.pdbx_seq_one_letter_code
_entity_poly.pdbx_strand_id
1 'polypeptide(L)'
;MTISTTARRLAITVACAMTALAQTAVAQDSTTQPPPAAAGAGAAAATSGDAPAAGAAAPTAPEGGAGAAAATSGEAQPAAPAAGAETAAGAAEEDLEVKTEGGKTVLPNGQDITPVSQENGRWYNAEGIPTFKIEADGTLDYATFSGYRRYSAECHVCHGPDGEGSTYAPALKNSVLKMDYYAYQEIVASGKQEVNKAANLVMPAFGTNKNVWCYVDDIYVYLLARGTDAIPRGRPAKKESKSDDFTAQEDSCMNG
;
A
#
# COMPACT_ATOMS: atom_id res chain seq x y z
N MET A 1 -2.50 63.88 26.55
CA MET A 1 -3.09 64.17 25.22
C MET A 1 -3.53 62.87 24.61
N THR A 2 -4.82 62.58 24.71
CA THR A 2 -5.51 61.42 24.15
C THR A 2 -6.06 61.83 22.79
N ILE A 3 -5.66 61.13 21.72
CA ILE A 3 -6.28 61.29 20.40
C ILE A 3 -6.75 59.92 19.93
N SER A 4 -8.07 59.80 19.91
CA SER A 4 -8.88 58.75 19.30
C SER A 4 -9.24 59.20 17.88
N THR A 5 -9.07 58.37 16.86
CA THR A 5 -9.87 58.47 15.61
C THR A 5 -9.81 57.20 14.75
N THR A 6 -10.85 56.38 14.93
CA THR A 6 -11.81 55.89 13.91
C THR A 6 -11.34 55.08 12.69
N ALA A 7 -11.83 53.84 12.67
CA ALA A 7 -11.83 52.88 11.58
C ALA A 7 -12.65 53.32 10.35
N ARG A 8 -12.24 52.84 9.16
CA ARG A 8 -13.06 52.86 7.93
C ARG A 8 -13.10 51.45 7.34
N ARG A 9 -14.23 50.77 7.53
CA ARG A 9 -14.57 49.50 6.88
C ARG A 9 -15.04 49.79 5.45
N LEU A 10 -14.37 49.21 4.46
CA LEU A 10 -14.79 49.25 3.06
C LEU A 10 -15.64 48.01 2.77
N ALA A 11 -16.94 48.22 2.57
CA ALA A 11 -17.87 47.19 2.11
C ALA A 11 -17.72 47.04 0.59
N ILE A 12 -17.33 45.85 0.13
CA ILE A 12 -17.31 45.50 -1.28
C ILE A 12 -18.59 44.72 -1.57
N THR A 13 -19.51 45.38 -2.28
CA THR A 13 -20.75 44.81 -2.81
C THR A 13 -20.41 44.04 -4.09
N VAL A 14 -20.43 42.71 -4.04
CA VAL A 14 -20.35 41.85 -5.24
C VAL A 14 -21.78 41.64 -5.76
N ALA A 15 -22.07 42.23 -6.92
CA ALA A 15 -23.33 42.10 -7.61
C ALA A 15 -23.38 40.80 -8.44
N CYS A 16 -24.56 40.20 -8.40
CA CYS A 16 -25.00 38.97 -9.04
C CYS A 16 -25.05 39.10 -10.57
N ALA A 17 -24.59 38.08 -11.30
CA ALA A 17 -24.97 37.82 -12.68
C ALA A 17 -25.17 36.31 -12.88
N MET A 18 -26.41 35.86 -12.70
CA MET A 18 -26.87 34.52 -13.06
C MET A 18 -27.26 34.52 -14.53
N THR A 19 -26.49 33.81 -15.36
CA THR A 19 -26.92 33.39 -16.71
C THR A 19 -27.48 31.98 -16.64
N ALA A 20 -28.79 31.88 -16.79
CA ALA A 20 -29.51 30.62 -16.97
C ALA A 20 -29.32 30.13 -18.42
N LEU A 21 -28.73 28.95 -18.59
CA LEU A 21 -28.86 28.16 -19.82
C LEU A 21 -29.88 27.06 -19.61
N ALA A 22 -30.98 27.14 -20.34
CA ALA A 22 -31.93 26.06 -20.54
C ALA A 22 -31.40 25.16 -21.66
N GLN A 23 -31.32 23.85 -21.41
CA GLN A 23 -31.26 22.83 -22.46
C GLN A 23 -32.07 21.59 -22.03
N THR A 24 -33.24 21.50 -22.66
CA THR A 24 -33.93 20.30 -23.18
C THR A 24 -33.53 18.94 -22.60
N ALA A 25 -34.45 18.40 -21.82
CA ALA A 25 -34.55 16.98 -21.49
C ALA A 25 -34.82 16.14 -22.75
N VAL A 26 -33.98 15.14 -22.99
CA VAL A 26 -34.29 14.01 -23.85
C VAL A 26 -34.70 12.86 -22.93
N ALA A 27 -35.93 12.40 -23.11
CA ALA A 27 -36.46 11.21 -22.48
C ALA A 27 -35.66 9.97 -22.94
N GLN A 28 -35.17 9.17 -22.00
CA GLN A 28 -34.79 7.79 -22.29
C GLN A 28 -35.75 6.84 -21.60
N ASP A 29 -36.15 5.88 -22.43
CA ASP A 29 -37.22 4.92 -22.30
C ASP A 29 -36.95 3.92 -21.17
N SER A 30 -38.04 3.52 -20.51
CA SER A 30 -38.05 2.62 -19.36
C SER A 30 -38.34 1.20 -19.83
N THR A 31 -37.34 0.33 -19.81
CA THR A 31 -37.59 -1.13 -19.88
C THR A 31 -36.71 -1.91 -18.91
N THR A 32 -37.37 -2.39 -17.85
CA THR A 32 -37.20 -3.71 -17.22
C THR A 32 -36.07 -3.87 -16.18
N GLN A 33 -36.40 -3.56 -14.93
CA GLN A 33 -35.74 -4.05 -13.71
C GLN A 33 -36.67 -5.04 -12.99
N PRO A 34 -36.24 -6.27 -12.65
CA PRO A 34 -36.98 -7.15 -11.74
C PRO A 34 -36.79 -6.76 -10.26
N PRO A 35 -37.80 -6.96 -9.40
CA PRO A 35 -37.80 -6.56 -7.98
C PRO A 35 -36.99 -7.49 -7.05
N PRO A 36 -36.70 -7.05 -5.81
CA PRO A 36 -35.78 -7.70 -4.88
C PRO A 36 -36.44 -8.84 -4.08
N ALA A 37 -35.65 -9.87 -3.75
CA ALA A 37 -36.04 -10.89 -2.77
C ALA A 37 -35.56 -10.48 -1.37
N ALA A 38 -36.51 -10.25 -0.47
CA ALA A 38 -36.31 -10.15 0.96
C ALA A 38 -36.71 -11.48 1.64
N ALA A 39 -35.81 -12.04 2.45
CA ALA A 39 -36.05 -12.98 3.55
C ALA A 39 -34.67 -13.30 4.15
N GLY A 40 -34.40 -13.36 5.45
CA GLY A 40 -35.22 -13.22 6.64
C GLY A 40 -34.28 -13.36 7.83
N ALA A 41 -34.61 -12.68 8.92
CA ALA A 41 -33.93 -12.83 10.21
C ALA A 41 -34.14 -14.25 10.76
N GLY A 42 -33.09 -14.82 11.35
CA GLY A 42 -33.14 -16.11 12.03
C GLY A 42 -31.99 -16.22 13.03
N ALA A 43 -32.19 -15.64 14.21
CA ALA A 43 -31.38 -15.89 15.39
C ALA A 43 -31.69 -17.31 15.93
N ALA A 44 -30.65 -18.08 16.25
CA ALA A 44 -30.73 -19.17 17.21
C ALA A 44 -29.40 -19.28 17.95
N ALA A 45 -29.47 -19.15 19.27
CA ALA A 45 -28.40 -19.35 20.21
C ALA A 45 -28.55 -20.72 20.90
N ALA A 46 -27.40 -21.25 21.35
CA ALA A 46 -27.20 -22.30 22.36
C ALA A 46 -27.59 -23.74 21.93
N THR A 47 -26.94 -24.84 22.34
CA THR A 47 -26.16 -25.15 23.54
C THR A 47 -25.12 -26.26 23.27
N SER A 48 -24.11 -26.29 24.14
CA SER A 48 -23.21 -27.40 24.52
C SER A 48 -23.77 -28.83 24.44
N GLY A 49 -22.92 -29.79 24.05
CA GLY A 49 -23.17 -31.23 24.20
C GLY A 49 -21.95 -32.09 23.86
N ASP A 50 -21.46 -32.77 24.88
CA ASP A 50 -20.27 -33.62 25.06
C ASP A 50 -20.04 -34.76 24.03
N ALA A 51 -18.77 -35.17 23.92
CA ALA A 51 -18.28 -36.30 23.12
C ALA A 51 -18.73 -37.68 23.67
N PRO A 52 -18.44 -38.78 22.95
CA PRO A 52 -17.26 -39.55 23.37
C PRO A 52 -16.42 -40.12 22.22
N ALA A 53 -15.20 -40.50 22.58
CA ALA A 53 -14.17 -41.11 21.76
C ALA A 53 -14.35 -42.63 21.56
N ALA A 54 -13.90 -43.14 20.41
CA ALA A 54 -13.36 -44.51 20.28
C ALA A 54 -12.49 -44.67 19.00
N GLY A 55 -11.20 -44.95 19.21
CA GLY A 55 -10.50 -46.13 18.69
C GLY A 55 -10.24 -46.32 17.19
N ALA A 56 -8.98 -46.04 16.80
CA ALA A 56 -8.05 -46.85 16.00
C ALA A 56 -8.47 -47.43 14.61
N ALA A 57 -7.73 -47.05 13.56
CA ALA A 57 -6.77 -47.90 12.83
C ALA A 57 -6.29 -47.23 11.53
N ALA A 58 -4.99 -47.30 11.26
CA ALA A 58 -4.35 -46.91 10.00
C ALA A 58 -4.53 -47.98 8.90
N PRO A 59 -4.33 -47.61 7.62
CA PRO A 59 -3.46 -48.43 6.78
C PRO A 59 -2.49 -47.64 5.88
N THR A 60 -1.25 -48.11 5.92
CA THR A 60 -0.23 -48.32 4.86
C THR A 60 -0.31 -47.60 3.50
N ALA A 61 0.85 -47.05 3.14
CA ALA A 61 1.26 -46.56 1.82
C ALA A 61 1.36 -47.65 0.74
N PRO A 62 1.46 -47.23 -0.54
CA PRO A 62 2.27 -47.93 -1.53
C PRO A 62 3.42 -47.07 -2.09
N GLU A 63 4.51 -47.76 -2.40
CA GLU A 63 5.71 -47.30 -3.09
C GLU A 63 5.51 -47.12 -4.61
N GLY A 64 6.37 -46.31 -5.21
CA GLY A 64 6.98 -46.62 -6.51
C GLY A 64 6.48 -45.84 -7.72
N GLY A 65 7.38 -45.08 -8.36
CA GLY A 65 7.15 -44.54 -9.70
C GLY A 65 8.13 -43.47 -10.14
N ALA A 66 9.40 -43.84 -10.36
CA ALA A 66 10.35 -43.01 -11.09
C ALA A 66 9.91 -42.83 -12.56
N GLY A 67 9.92 -41.60 -13.06
CA GLY A 67 9.64 -41.26 -14.45
C GLY A 67 10.47 -40.06 -14.88
N ALA A 68 11.64 -40.35 -15.45
CA ALA A 68 12.50 -39.39 -16.12
C ALA A 68 11.80 -38.83 -17.36
N ALA A 69 11.84 -37.51 -17.56
CA ALA A 69 11.50 -36.86 -18.81
C ALA A 69 12.68 -36.01 -19.28
N ALA A 70 13.01 -36.22 -20.55
CA ALA A 70 14.25 -35.89 -21.20
C ALA A 70 14.45 -34.39 -21.44
N ALA A 71 15.72 -33.98 -21.32
CA ALA A 71 16.23 -32.75 -21.88
C ALA A 71 16.35 -32.89 -23.40
N THR A 72 15.80 -31.94 -24.15
CA THR A 72 16.15 -31.73 -25.57
C THR A 72 16.89 -30.41 -25.68
N SER A 73 18.16 -30.51 -26.07
CA SER A 73 19.04 -29.42 -26.42
C SER A 73 18.53 -28.71 -27.68
N GLY A 74 18.42 -27.37 -27.61
CA GLY A 74 18.09 -26.51 -28.74
C GLY A 74 19.06 -25.32 -28.78
N GLU A 75 19.72 -25.19 -29.93
CA GLU A 75 20.81 -24.31 -30.35
C GLU A 75 20.77 -22.85 -29.88
N ALA A 76 21.95 -22.32 -29.55
CA ALA A 76 22.17 -20.91 -29.22
C ALA A 76 22.57 -20.10 -30.47
N GLN A 77 22.08 -18.86 -30.59
CA GLN A 77 22.64 -17.85 -31.49
C GLN A 77 22.78 -16.51 -30.75
N PRO A 78 23.86 -15.73 -30.97
CA PRO A 78 24.39 -14.81 -29.97
C PRO A 78 23.74 -13.42 -30.07
N ALA A 79 23.47 -12.79 -28.92
CA ALA A 79 23.14 -11.38 -28.82
C ALA A 79 24.30 -10.60 -28.18
N ALA A 80 24.62 -9.46 -28.80
CA ALA A 80 25.62 -8.48 -28.41
C ALA A 80 25.35 -7.88 -27.01
N PRO A 81 26.38 -7.30 -26.33
CA PRO A 81 26.33 -7.08 -24.89
C PRO A 81 25.44 -5.89 -24.52
N ALA A 82 24.41 -6.14 -23.71
CA ALA A 82 23.80 -5.10 -22.91
C ALA A 82 24.68 -4.85 -21.68
N ALA A 83 24.99 -3.57 -21.46
CA ALA A 83 25.85 -3.09 -20.40
C ALA A 83 25.31 -3.46 -19.00
N GLY A 84 26.18 -4.06 -18.20
CA GLY A 84 26.30 -3.92 -16.75
C GLY A 84 25.04 -3.98 -15.90
N ALA A 85 24.65 -5.18 -15.48
CA ALA A 85 24.00 -5.38 -14.20
C ALA A 85 25.11 -5.51 -13.14
N GLU A 86 25.28 -4.51 -12.28
CA GLU A 86 26.10 -4.63 -11.09
C GLU A 86 25.30 -5.29 -9.96
N THR A 87 25.96 -6.27 -9.37
CA THR A 87 25.53 -7.20 -8.33
C THR A 87 24.98 -6.52 -7.07
N ALA A 88 23.72 -6.81 -6.73
CA ALA A 88 23.12 -6.51 -5.43
C ALA A 88 23.61 -7.52 -4.36
N ALA A 89 24.88 -7.43 -4.00
CA ALA A 89 25.43 -8.02 -2.78
C ALA A 89 26.44 -7.02 -2.22
N GLY A 90 25.94 -6.12 -1.36
CA GLY A 90 26.70 -4.99 -0.81
C GLY A 90 26.38 -3.67 -1.49
N ALA A 91 25.15 -3.17 -1.35
CA ALA A 91 24.89 -1.75 -1.60
C ALA A 91 25.51 -0.96 -0.43
N ALA A 92 26.56 -0.21 -0.71
CA ALA A 92 27.13 0.75 0.24
C ALA A 92 26.03 1.71 0.72
N GLU A 93 26.05 2.04 2.01
CA GLU A 93 25.08 2.94 2.64
C GLU A 93 25.14 4.40 2.14
N GLU A 94 26.14 4.73 1.32
CA GLU A 94 26.36 6.08 0.76
C GLU A 94 25.27 6.53 -0.24
N ASP A 95 24.40 5.63 -0.72
CA ASP A 95 23.33 5.94 -1.70
C ASP A 95 21.92 5.94 -1.08
N LEU A 96 21.81 6.05 0.24
CA LEU A 96 20.52 6.08 0.95
C LEU A 96 20.28 7.36 1.75
N GLU A 97 21.10 8.39 1.53
CA GLU A 97 21.02 9.64 2.27
C GLU A 97 19.68 10.35 2.04
N VAL A 98 18.91 10.52 3.11
CA VAL A 98 17.69 11.34 3.16
C VAL A 98 18.08 12.75 3.59
N LYS A 99 17.79 13.74 2.76
CA LYS A 99 18.18 15.14 2.99
C LYS A 99 17.04 15.90 3.63
N THR A 100 17.33 16.64 4.70
CA THR A 100 16.35 17.52 5.34
C THR A 100 16.84 18.96 5.29
N GLU A 101 16.21 19.79 4.45
CA GLU A 101 16.59 21.19 4.25
C GLU A 101 15.35 22.07 4.03
N GLY A 102 15.32 23.25 4.65
CA GLY A 102 14.22 24.21 4.44
C GLY A 102 12.83 23.71 4.82
N GLY A 103 12.74 22.74 5.75
CA GLY A 103 11.49 22.10 6.14
C GLY A 103 11.01 21.01 5.17
N LYS A 104 11.82 20.68 4.16
CA LYS A 104 11.56 19.57 3.24
C LYS A 104 12.37 18.35 3.61
N THR A 105 11.80 17.17 3.41
CA THR A 105 12.50 15.89 3.49
C THR A 105 12.56 15.27 2.10
N VAL A 106 13.75 15.14 1.53
CA VAL A 106 13.96 14.69 0.15
C VAL A 106 14.69 13.34 0.16
N LEU A 107 14.08 12.36 -0.52
CA LEU A 107 14.61 11.01 -0.69
C LEU A 107 15.80 10.98 -1.70
N PRO A 108 16.62 9.92 -1.69
CA PRO A 108 17.67 9.71 -2.69
C PRO A 108 17.19 9.76 -4.15
N ASN A 109 15.97 9.29 -4.42
CA ASN A 109 15.34 9.36 -5.74
C ASN A 109 14.88 10.78 -6.15
N GLY A 110 15.04 11.79 -5.28
CA GLY A 110 14.64 13.18 -5.52
C GLY A 110 13.22 13.55 -5.07
N GLN A 111 12.42 12.59 -4.58
CA GLN A 111 11.06 12.84 -4.12
C GLN A 111 11.04 13.61 -2.79
N ASP A 112 10.27 14.71 -2.73
CA ASP A 112 9.97 15.42 -1.48
C ASP A 112 8.81 14.74 -0.76
N ILE A 113 9.04 14.16 0.42
CA ILE A 113 8.02 13.43 1.19
C ILE A 113 7.33 14.28 2.26
N THR A 114 7.51 15.60 2.22
CA THR A 114 6.93 16.49 3.23
C THR A 114 5.41 16.47 3.16
N PRO A 115 4.69 16.13 4.25
CA PRO A 115 3.24 16.11 4.27
C PRO A 115 2.67 17.53 4.19
N VAL A 116 1.80 17.81 3.21
CA VAL A 116 1.19 19.15 3.03
C VAL A 116 -0.33 19.12 2.98
N SER A 117 -0.95 17.96 2.73
CA SER A 117 -2.40 17.80 2.70
C SER A 117 -2.82 16.44 3.22
N GLN A 118 -4.07 16.34 3.68
CA GLN A 118 -4.67 15.10 4.13
C GLN A 118 -6.01 14.89 3.42
N GLU A 119 -6.23 13.67 2.93
CA GLU A 119 -7.48 13.25 2.31
C GLU A 119 -7.78 11.81 2.73
N ASN A 120 -9.03 11.52 3.11
CA ASN A 120 -9.49 10.18 3.50
C ASN A 120 -8.63 9.50 4.59
N GLY A 121 -8.09 10.31 5.52
CA GLY A 121 -7.21 9.84 6.58
C GLY A 121 -5.79 9.46 6.15
N ARG A 122 -5.36 9.84 4.92
CA ARG A 122 -4.00 9.66 4.40
C ARG A 122 -3.34 11.01 4.15
N TRP A 123 -2.04 11.10 4.40
CA TRP A 123 -1.26 12.31 4.14
C TRP A 123 -0.61 12.23 2.75
N TYR A 124 -0.50 13.38 2.09
CA TYR A 124 0.10 13.51 0.76
C TYR A 124 1.11 14.65 0.73
N ASN A 125 2.15 14.48 -0.10
CA ASN A 125 3.12 15.53 -0.40
C ASN A 125 2.56 16.56 -1.41
N ALA A 126 3.37 17.53 -1.78
CA ALA A 126 2.98 18.59 -2.73
C ALA A 126 2.66 18.09 -4.15
N GLU A 127 3.09 16.87 -4.48
CA GLU A 127 2.87 16.21 -5.77
C GLU A 127 1.66 15.25 -5.73
N GLY A 128 0.98 15.13 -4.59
CA GLY A 128 -0.14 14.20 -4.40
C GLY A 128 0.29 12.74 -4.20
N ILE A 129 1.56 12.49 -3.87
CA ILE A 129 2.09 11.16 -3.53
C ILE A 129 1.85 10.90 -2.03
N PRO A 130 1.36 9.71 -1.63
CA PRO A 130 1.18 9.36 -0.23
C PRO A 130 2.48 9.49 0.57
N THR A 131 2.37 10.02 1.79
CA THR A 131 3.49 10.12 2.74
C THR A 131 3.00 9.87 4.17
N PHE A 132 3.94 9.68 5.09
CA PHE A 132 3.63 9.53 6.51
C PHE A 132 3.66 10.89 7.22
N LYS A 133 3.01 10.96 8.39
CA LYS A 133 3.14 12.10 9.31
C LYS A 133 3.33 11.61 10.73
N ILE A 134 4.28 12.24 11.41
CA ILE A 134 4.52 12.05 12.84
C ILE A 134 4.31 13.41 13.50
N GLU A 135 3.37 13.48 14.42
CA GLU A 135 3.12 14.69 15.21
C GLU A 135 4.28 14.97 16.18
N ALA A 136 4.40 16.20 16.66
CA ALA A 136 5.50 16.63 17.53
C ALA A 136 5.62 15.80 18.84
N ASP A 137 4.53 15.17 19.26
CA ASP A 137 4.45 14.31 20.43
C ASP A 137 4.73 12.82 20.13
N GLY A 138 5.21 12.52 18.92
CA GLY A 138 5.51 11.17 18.43
C GLY A 138 4.29 10.36 17.99
N THR A 139 3.10 10.96 17.87
CA THR A 139 1.92 10.25 17.35
C THR A 139 2.06 10.01 15.86
N LEU A 140 2.05 8.75 15.46
CA LEU A 140 2.07 8.34 14.06
C LEU A 140 0.67 8.43 13.45
N ASP A 141 0.56 8.89 12.21
CA ASP A 141 -0.70 8.86 11.48
C ASP A 141 -1.27 7.43 11.35
N TYR A 142 -2.60 7.33 11.22
CA TYR A 142 -3.24 6.01 11.21
C TYR A 142 -2.88 5.19 9.97
N ALA A 143 -2.70 5.80 8.79
CA ALA A 143 -2.42 5.11 7.55
C ALA A 143 -1.05 4.40 7.62
N THR A 144 -0.03 5.04 8.19
CA THR A 144 1.28 4.41 8.39
C THR A 144 1.21 3.24 9.38
N PHE A 145 0.38 3.34 10.44
CA PHE A 145 0.12 2.20 11.31
C PHE A 145 -0.68 1.07 10.63
N SER A 146 -1.63 1.42 9.76
CA SER A 146 -2.33 0.45 8.91
C SER A 146 -1.32 -0.28 8.03
N GLY A 147 -0.41 0.46 7.40
CA GLY A 147 0.69 -0.07 6.59
C GLY A 147 1.55 -1.08 7.31
N TYR A 148 1.96 -0.79 8.56
CA TYR A 148 2.67 -1.75 9.41
C TYR A 148 1.91 -3.08 9.51
N ARG A 149 0.59 -3.05 9.73
CA ARG A 149 -0.22 -4.26 9.88
C ARG A 149 -0.34 -5.03 8.56
N ARG A 150 -0.51 -4.33 7.44
CA ARG A 150 -0.66 -4.93 6.10
C ARG A 150 0.65 -5.51 5.59
N TYR A 151 1.75 -4.77 5.76
CA TYR A 151 3.11 -5.28 5.53
C TYR A 151 3.37 -6.55 6.35
N SER A 152 3.00 -6.51 7.64
CA SER A 152 3.16 -7.64 8.55
C SER A 152 2.18 -8.79 8.28
N ALA A 153 1.22 -8.66 7.37
CA ALA A 153 0.35 -9.76 6.99
C ALA A 153 0.79 -10.38 5.67
N GLU A 154 1.17 -9.54 4.71
CA GLU A 154 1.29 -9.96 3.31
C GLU A 154 2.76 -9.94 2.80
N CYS A 155 3.64 -9.12 3.40
CA CYS A 155 4.95 -8.82 2.83
C CYS A 155 6.13 -9.42 3.63
N HIS A 156 6.01 -9.48 4.97
CA HIS A 156 7.15 -9.84 5.83
C HIS A 156 7.71 -11.24 5.55
N VAL A 157 6.90 -12.15 5.02
CA VAL A 157 7.29 -13.56 4.85
C VAL A 157 8.48 -13.68 3.89
N CYS A 158 8.55 -12.80 2.90
CA CYS A 158 9.64 -12.72 1.95
C CYS A 158 10.59 -11.59 2.29
N HIS A 159 10.07 -10.40 2.62
CA HIS A 159 10.87 -9.19 2.80
C HIS A 159 11.37 -8.96 4.22
N GLY A 160 11.21 -9.95 5.09
CA GLY A 160 11.68 -9.92 6.47
C GLY A 160 10.83 -9.02 7.38
N PRO A 161 11.06 -9.09 8.70
CA PRO A 161 10.42 -8.16 9.63
C PRO A 161 10.87 -6.73 9.34
N ASP A 162 9.97 -5.76 9.53
CA ASP A 162 10.25 -4.33 9.46
C ASP A 162 10.81 -3.78 8.13
N GLY A 163 10.74 -4.54 7.04
CA GLY A 163 11.28 -4.14 5.72
C GLY A 163 12.77 -4.43 5.53
N GLU A 164 13.41 -5.15 6.46
CA GLU A 164 14.87 -5.35 6.50
C GLU A 164 15.42 -6.31 5.44
N GLY A 165 14.54 -6.99 4.69
CA GLY A 165 14.92 -8.00 3.72
C GLY A 165 15.16 -9.36 4.36
N SER A 166 15.43 -10.34 3.50
CA SER A 166 15.80 -11.69 3.90
C SER A 166 16.81 -12.28 2.91
N THR A 167 17.19 -13.52 3.11
CA THR A 167 17.96 -14.28 2.11
C THR A 167 17.17 -14.56 0.83
N TYR A 168 15.85 -14.33 0.83
CA TYR A 168 14.96 -14.60 -0.30
C TYR A 168 14.57 -13.33 -1.07
N ALA A 169 14.42 -12.18 -0.39
CA ALA A 169 13.92 -10.96 -1.02
C ALA A 169 14.60 -9.69 -0.45
N PRO A 170 14.66 -8.59 -1.22
CA PRO A 170 15.39 -7.38 -0.84
C PRO A 170 14.75 -6.64 0.35
N ALA A 171 15.54 -5.77 0.98
CA ALA A 171 15.11 -4.84 2.00
C ALA A 171 14.21 -3.75 1.40
N LEU A 172 12.89 -3.88 1.61
CA LEU A 172 11.93 -2.94 1.06
C LEU A 172 12.06 -1.53 1.66
N LYS A 173 12.50 -1.41 2.92
CA LYS A 173 12.74 -0.10 3.53
C LYS A 173 13.77 0.73 2.75
N ASN A 174 14.74 0.08 2.11
CA ASN A 174 15.75 0.75 1.28
C ASN A 174 15.26 0.92 -0.16
N SER A 175 14.50 -0.04 -0.65
CA SER A 175 13.99 -0.05 -2.03
C SER A 175 13.11 1.16 -2.31
N VAL A 176 12.18 1.49 -1.40
CA VAL A 176 11.25 2.62 -1.55
C VAL A 176 11.91 4.00 -1.50
N LEU A 177 13.16 4.09 -1.06
CA LEU A 177 13.94 5.34 -1.07
C LEU A 177 14.56 5.63 -2.44
N LYS A 178 14.73 4.58 -3.25
CA LYS A 178 15.45 4.63 -4.54
C LYS A 178 14.55 4.50 -5.75
N MET A 179 13.32 4.03 -5.58
CA MET A 179 12.32 3.92 -6.67
C MET A 179 11.24 4.98 -6.51
N ASP A 180 10.66 5.43 -7.62
CA ASP A 180 9.47 6.28 -7.56
C ASP A 180 8.25 5.48 -7.07
N TYR A 181 7.26 6.20 -6.52
CA TYR A 181 6.03 5.61 -5.99
C TYR A 181 5.21 4.84 -7.04
N TYR A 182 5.23 5.26 -8.31
CA TYR A 182 4.46 4.59 -9.36
C TYR A 182 5.11 3.29 -9.81
N ALA A 183 6.45 3.23 -9.87
CA ALA A 183 7.20 1.99 -10.06
C ALA A 183 6.97 1.01 -8.90
N TYR A 184 6.91 1.50 -7.65
CA TYR A 184 6.50 0.69 -6.52
C TYR A 184 5.11 0.06 -6.74
N GLN A 185 4.11 0.87 -7.11
CA GLN A 185 2.76 0.37 -7.38
C GLN A 185 2.73 -0.63 -8.54
N GLU A 186 3.45 -0.37 -9.63
CA GLU A 186 3.53 -1.27 -10.78
C GLU A 186 4.08 -2.64 -10.39
N ILE A 187 5.18 -2.67 -9.63
CA ILE A 187 5.80 -3.90 -9.12
C ILE A 187 4.85 -4.64 -8.19
N VAL A 188 4.16 -3.95 -7.28
CA VAL A 188 3.19 -4.59 -6.37
C VAL A 188 2.00 -5.14 -7.15
N ALA A 189 1.47 -4.37 -8.12
CA ALA A 189 0.31 -4.77 -8.91
C ALA A 189 0.62 -5.99 -9.79
N SER A 190 1.74 -5.94 -10.51
CA SER A 190 2.07 -6.86 -11.60
C SER A 190 3.03 -7.98 -11.18
N GLY A 191 3.65 -7.86 -10.00
CA GLY A 191 4.74 -8.73 -9.58
C GLY A 191 6.04 -8.43 -10.34
N LYS A 192 7.09 -9.19 -10.03
CA LYS A 192 8.41 -9.06 -10.67
C LYS A 192 9.10 -10.40 -10.74
N GLN A 193 9.72 -10.71 -11.88
CA GLN A 193 10.47 -11.94 -12.06
C GLN A 193 11.88 -11.66 -12.58
N GLU A 194 12.86 -12.32 -11.97
CA GLU A 194 14.22 -12.42 -12.49
C GLU A 194 14.63 -13.88 -12.49
N VAL A 195 14.45 -14.52 -13.65
CA VAL A 195 14.72 -15.94 -13.85
C VAL A 195 15.81 -16.09 -14.90
N ASN A 196 16.98 -16.56 -14.48
CA ASN A 196 18.11 -16.89 -15.33
C ASN A 196 18.91 -18.07 -14.71
N LYS A 197 20.06 -18.44 -15.30
CA LYS A 197 20.87 -19.56 -14.77
C LYS A 197 21.41 -19.32 -13.35
N ALA A 198 21.51 -18.06 -12.92
CA ALA A 198 22.07 -17.65 -11.63
C ALA A 198 21.01 -17.25 -10.59
N ALA A 199 19.79 -16.88 -11.01
CA ALA A 199 18.74 -16.40 -10.12
C ALA A 199 17.35 -16.95 -10.51
N ASN A 200 16.53 -17.25 -9.51
CA ASN A 200 15.13 -17.59 -9.67
C ASN A 200 14.32 -16.82 -8.61
N LEU A 201 14.13 -15.52 -8.87
CA LEU A 201 13.43 -14.60 -7.96
C LEU A 201 12.07 -14.26 -8.57
N VAL A 202 11.01 -14.52 -7.80
CA VAL A 202 9.63 -14.26 -8.22
C VAL A 202 8.89 -13.56 -7.09
N MET A 203 8.54 -12.29 -7.30
CA MET A 203 7.55 -11.58 -6.51
C MET A 203 6.18 -11.77 -7.18
N PRO A 204 5.18 -12.35 -6.48
CA PRO A 204 3.83 -12.49 -7.00
C PRO A 204 3.17 -11.14 -7.32
N ALA A 205 2.18 -11.17 -8.22
CA ALA A 205 1.31 -10.04 -8.48
C ALA A 205 0.25 -9.90 -7.38
N PHE A 206 0.05 -8.69 -6.86
CA PHE A 206 -0.93 -8.40 -5.80
C PHE A 206 -2.05 -7.45 -6.24
N GLY A 207 -2.10 -7.03 -7.52
CA GLY A 207 -3.10 -6.09 -8.01
C GLY A 207 -4.55 -6.55 -7.87
N THR A 208 -4.80 -7.86 -7.72
CA THR A 208 -6.13 -8.42 -7.47
C THR A 208 -6.36 -8.86 -6.03
N ASN A 209 -5.34 -8.76 -5.16
CA ASN A 209 -5.49 -9.07 -3.74
C ASN A 209 -5.94 -7.81 -2.99
N LYS A 210 -7.23 -7.74 -2.65
CA LYS A 210 -7.80 -6.60 -1.91
C LYS A 210 -7.12 -6.31 -0.57
N ASN A 211 -6.54 -7.32 0.10
CA ASN A 211 -5.81 -7.13 1.36
C ASN A 211 -4.47 -6.39 1.17
N VAL A 212 -3.98 -6.30 -0.07
CA VAL A 212 -2.80 -5.51 -0.44
C VAL A 212 -3.22 -4.26 -1.20
N TRP A 213 -3.97 -4.40 -2.29
CA TRP A 213 -4.22 -3.30 -3.23
C TRP A 213 -5.03 -2.15 -2.61
N CYS A 214 -6.01 -2.44 -1.75
CA CYS A 214 -6.76 -1.39 -1.05
C CYS A 214 -5.92 -0.60 -0.01
N TYR A 215 -4.72 -1.10 0.30
CA TYR A 215 -3.81 -0.56 1.31
C TYR A 215 -2.40 -0.35 0.74
N VAL A 216 -2.24 -0.30 -0.58
CA VAL A 216 -0.93 -0.19 -1.23
C VAL A 216 -0.21 1.09 -0.78
N ASP A 217 -0.96 2.19 -0.63
CA ASP A 217 -0.47 3.46 -0.12
C ASP A 217 -0.02 3.36 1.33
N ASP A 218 -0.82 2.70 2.17
CA ASP A 218 -0.51 2.50 3.59
C ASP A 218 0.82 1.73 3.74
N ILE A 219 0.99 0.65 2.97
CA ILE A 219 2.22 -0.16 2.97
C ILE A 219 3.41 0.69 2.51
N TYR A 220 3.24 1.49 1.46
CA TYR A 220 4.26 2.41 0.97
C TYR A 220 4.73 3.39 2.05
N VAL A 221 3.80 4.11 2.71
CA VAL A 221 4.15 5.12 3.71
C VAL A 221 4.77 4.51 4.96
N TYR A 222 4.37 3.28 5.33
CA TYR A 222 5.06 2.49 6.37
C TYR A 222 6.51 2.20 5.99
N LEU A 223 6.75 1.73 4.77
CA LEU A 223 8.10 1.44 4.29
C LEU A 223 8.93 2.73 4.18
N LEU A 224 8.34 3.86 3.78
CA LEU A 224 9.00 5.16 3.82
C LEU A 224 9.42 5.52 5.24
N ALA A 225 8.50 5.47 6.21
CA ALA A 225 8.80 5.79 7.60
C ALA A 225 9.90 4.89 8.19
N ARG A 226 9.94 3.62 7.77
CA ARG A 226 11.02 2.68 8.11
C ARG A 226 12.33 3.02 7.42
N GLY A 227 12.27 3.35 6.13
CA GLY A 227 13.42 3.66 5.27
C GLY A 227 14.14 4.93 5.72
N THR A 228 13.38 5.97 6.04
CA THR A 228 13.92 7.25 6.55
C THR A 228 14.25 7.20 8.04
N ASP A 229 14.17 6.03 8.68
CA ASP A 229 14.33 5.80 10.11
C ASP A 229 13.49 6.73 11.01
N ALA A 230 12.35 7.21 10.49
CA ALA A 230 11.44 8.09 11.22
C ALA A 230 10.66 7.36 12.31
N ILE A 231 10.50 6.03 12.18
CA ILE A 231 9.96 5.16 13.22
C ILE A 231 10.96 4.03 13.53
N PRO A 232 11.07 3.57 14.79
CA PRO A 232 11.92 2.44 15.14
C PRO A 232 11.33 1.11 14.64
N ARG A 233 12.10 0.03 14.81
CA ARG A 233 11.64 -1.34 14.52
C ARG A 233 10.52 -1.77 15.47
N GLY A 234 9.69 -2.68 14.99
CA GLY A 234 8.57 -3.24 15.73
C GLY A 234 7.28 -2.44 15.56
N ARG A 235 6.28 -2.81 16.35
CA ARG A 235 4.95 -2.21 16.29
C ARG A 235 4.98 -0.75 16.75
N PRO A 236 4.51 0.21 15.93
CA PRO A 236 4.35 1.59 16.39
C PRO A 236 3.41 1.66 17.61
N ALA A 237 3.93 2.20 18.71
CA ALA A 237 3.24 2.21 20.00
C ALA A 237 2.18 3.30 20.10
N LYS A 238 2.47 4.48 19.53
CA LYS A 238 1.61 5.67 19.57
C LYS A 238 1.13 5.99 18.17
N LYS A 239 -0.17 6.09 18.00
CA LYS A 239 -0.82 6.37 16.71
C LYS A 239 -2.11 7.14 16.88
N GLU A 240 -2.55 7.80 15.82
CA GLU A 240 -3.89 8.38 15.73
C GLU A 240 -4.98 7.28 15.79
N SER A 241 -6.20 7.68 16.13
CA SER A 241 -7.39 6.83 15.97
C SER A 241 -7.71 6.62 14.50
N LYS A 242 -8.32 5.48 14.15
CA LYS A 242 -8.90 5.30 12.82
C LYS A 242 -10.04 6.30 12.66
N SER A 243 -9.96 7.18 11.66
CA SER A 243 -11.03 8.13 11.35
C SER A 243 -12.19 7.45 10.63
N ASP A 244 -13.36 8.07 10.64
CA ASP A 244 -14.52 7.62 9.86
C ASP A 244 -14.23 7.69 8.35
N ASP A 245 -13.54 8.73 7.87
CA ASP A 245 -13.18 8.87 6.45
C ASP A 245 -12.29 7.73 5.95
N PHE A 246 -11.24 7.40 6.70
CA PHE A 246 -10.42 6.22 6.42
C PHE A 246 -11.26 4.93 6.41
N THR A 247 -12.22 4.78 7.34
CA THR A 247 -13.11 3.61 7.38
C THR A 247 -13.99 3.54 6.14
N ALA A 248 -14.59 4.66 5.74
CA ALA A 248 -15.41 4.74 4.52
C ALA A 248 -14.60 4.39 3.26
N GLN A 249 -13.36 4.90 3.16
CA GLN A 249 -12.47 4.58 2.05
C GLN A 249 -12.06 3.11 2.03
N GLU A 250 -11.74 2.54 3.19
CA GLU A 250 -11.44 1.11 3.35
C GLU A 250 -12.63 0.26 2.88
N ASP A 251 -13.83 0.56 3.37
CA ASP A 251 -15.05 -0.17 3.03
C ASP A 251 -15.39 -0.05 1.55
N SER A 252 -15.20 1.14 0.96
CA SER A 252 -15.44 1.35 -0.48
C SER A 252 -14.54 0.48 -1.35
N CYS A 253 -13.27 0.29 -0.98
CA CYS A 253 -12.37 -0.56 -1.76
C CYS A 253 -12.59 -2.05 -1.48
N MET A 254 -12.80 -2.42 -0.21
CA MET A 254 -12.94 -3.82 0.18
C MET A 254 -14.26 -4.43 -0.32
N ASN A 255 -15.35 -3.65 -0.30
CA ASN A 255 -16.70 -4.12 -0.66
C ASN A 255 -17.15 -3.72 -2.08
N GLY A 256 -16.35 -2.92 -2.78
CA GLY A 256 -16.58 -2.54 -4.19
C GLY A 256 -16.20 -3.60 -5.21
#